data_AF-A0A7S2UZT9-F1
#
_entry.id   AF-A0A7S2UZT9-F1
#
_cell.length_a   1.000
_cell.length_b   1.000
_cell.length_c   1.000
_cell.angle_alpha   90.00
_cell.angle_beta   90.00
_cell.angle_gamma   90.00
#
_symmetry.space_group_name_H-M   'P 1'
#
loop_
_entity.id
_entity.type
_entity.pdbx_description
1 polymer ?
#
loop_
_entity_poly.entity_id
_entity_poly.type
_entity_poly.pdbx_seq_one_letter_code
_entity_poly.pdbx_strand_id
1 'polypeptide(L)'
;CQYILEQKSFATGASPSSPGKGEAGGTSKSTWSDQGPQNVLQALKGAFKRIDDEFLGVSEHLGITDGTTALVSVVHRGWLYVANVGDSRAILVRRGGQAIPLSHDHKPSRPDEHQRITGLGGRVVFWS
;
A
#
# COMPACT_ATOMS: atom_id res chain seq x y z
N CYS A 1 -15.68 5.74 -1.84
CA CYS A 1 -14.57 5.78 -0.86
C CYS A 1 -13.40 6.60 -1.40
N GLN A 2 -12.78 7.47 -0.62
CA GLN A 2 -11.45 7.98 -0.99
C GLN A 2 -10.46 6.83 -0.75
N TYR A 3 -9.97 6.21 -1.81
CA TYR A 3 -8.99 5.12 -1.71
C TYR A 3 -7.69 5.68 -1.10
N ILE A 4 -7.36 5.27 0.13
CA ILE A 4 -6.04 5.53 0.70
C ILE A 4 -5.08 4.52 0.04
N LEU A 5 -4.67 4.77 -1.19
CA LEU A 5 -3.73 3.89 -1.86
C LEU A 5 -2.32 4.23 -1.38
N GLU A 6 -1.85 3.49 -0.39
CA GLU A 6 -0.46 3.54 0.02
C GLU A 6 0.40 2.76 -0.97
N GLN A 7 1.41 3.43 -1.53
CA GLN A 7 2.35 2.86 -2.48
C GLN A 7 3.76 3.08 -2.02
N LYS A 8 4.56 2.00 -2.06
CA LYS A 8 5.95 2.02 -1.67
C LYS A 8 6.75 1.19 -2.66
N SER A 9 7.93 1.67 -3.03
CA SER A 9 8.81 1.03 -4.00
C SER A 9 10.12 0.60 -3.33
N PHE A 10 10.67 -0.52 -3.77
CA PHE A 10 12.03 -0.95 -3.43
C PHE A 10 12.87 -0.96 -4.69
N ALA A 11 13.88 -0.09 -4.78
CA ALA A 11 14.90 -0.22 -5.80
C ALA A 11 15.81 -1.40 -5.42
N THR A 12 15.82 -2.46 -6.22
CA THR A 12 16.91 -3.45 -6.15
C THR A 12 18.19 -2.72 -6.51
N GLY A 13 19.11 -2.56 -5.55
CA GLY A 13 20.42 -1.94 -5.79
C GLY A 13 21.07 -2.54 -7.03
N ALA A 14 21.59 -1.68 -7.91
CA ALA A 14 22.39 -2.09 -9.06
C ALA A 14 23.55 -3.00 -8.60
N SER A 15 23.94 -3.96 -9.46
CA SER A 15 25.10 -4.82 -9.24
C SER A 15 26.33 -4.01 -8.81
N PRO A 16 27.05 -4.38 -7.74
CA PRO A 16 28.32 -3.74 -7.42
C PRO A 16 29.37 -4.19 -8.44
N SER A 17 29.83 -3.29 -9.30
CA SER A 17 31.09 -3.46 -10.01
C SER A 17 32.26 -3.20 -9.03
N SER A 18 32.83 -4.31 -8.55
CA SER A 18 34.18 -4.48 -7.96
C SER A 18 34.52 -3.86 -6.58
N PRO A 19 35.43 -4.47 -5.80
CA PRO A 19 35.57 -4.24 -4.37
C PRO A 19 36.61 -3.17 -4.00
N GLY A 20 36.23 -2.25 -3.12
CA GLY A 20 37.13 -1.32 -2.41
C GLY A 20 36.95 -1.49 -0.90
N LYS A 21 38.08 -1.49 -0.17
CA LYS A 21 38.24 -1.81 1.25
C LYS A 21 37.52 -0.85 2.21
N GLY A 22 37.10 -1.37 3.37
CA GLY A 22 37.20 -0.68 4.67
C GLY A 22 35.93 -0.12 5.32
N GLU A 23 35.64 -0.67 6.51
CA GLU A 23 35.13 -0.02 7.73
C GLU A 23 33.62 0.23 8.00
N ALA A 24 33.23 -0.34 9.15
CA ALA A 24 32.35 0.14 10.22
C ALA A 24 30.87 0.54 9.93
N GLY A 25 29.97 -0.32 10.43
CA GLY A 25 28.82 0.08 11.26
C GLY A 25 27.93 1.22 10.76
N GLY A 26 27.22 1.01 9.64
CA GLY A 26 26.19 1.93 9.17
C GLY A 26 24.80 1.31 9.24
N THR A 27 23.92 1.84 10.08
CA THR A 27 22.48 1.55 10.05
C THR A 27 21.97 1.97 8.67
N SER A 28 21.83 1.01 7.75
CA SER A 28 21.40 1.28 6.38
C SER A 28 19.95 1.77 6.41
N LYS A 29 19.80 3.09 6.38
CA LYS A 29 18.52 3.78 6.21
C LYS A 29 17.99 3.32 4.86
N SER A 30 16.99 2.45 4.85
CA SER A 30 16.35 2.01 3.61
C SER A 30 15.68 3.20 2.96
N THR A 31 16.33 3.83 1.99
CA THR A 31 15.77 4.98 1.29
C THR A 31 14.74 4.48 0.29
N TRP A 32 13.47 4.60 0.67
CA TRP A 32 12.31 4.45 -0.20
C TRP A 32 12.33 5.56 -1.26
N SER A 33 12.02 5.25 -2.52
CA SER A 33 11.98 6.25 -3.59
C SER A 33 10.62 6.28 -4.28
N ASP A 34 10.04 7.44 -4.49
CA ASP A 34 8.77 7.57 -5.26
C ASP A 34 8.99 7.55 -6.79
N GLN A 35 10.19 7.20 -7.26
CA GLN A 35 10.64 7.33 -8.66
C GLN A 35 10.39 6.08 -9.53
N GLY A 36 9.44 5.22 -9.15
CA GLY A 36 9.05 4.07 -9.96
C GLY A 36 8.30 4.50 -11.23
N PRO A 37 8.26 3.67 -12.30
CA PRO A 37 7.43 3.92 -13.48
C PRO A 37 5.99 4.33 -13.11
N GLN A 38 5.66 5.61 -13.38
CA GLN A 38 4.37 6.24 -13.02
C GLN A 38 3.15 5.47 -13.60
N ASN A 39 3.33 4.76 -14.71
CA ASN A 39 2.30 3.97 -15.36
C ASN A 39 1.77 2.83 -14.46
N VAL A 40 2.62 2.20 -13.64
CA VAL A 40 2.19 1.08 -12.76
C VAL A 40 1.31 1.60 -11.64
N LEU A 41 1.70 2.71 -11.01
CA LEU A 41 0.93 3.31 -9.92
C LEU A 41 -0.42 3.81 -10.43
N GLN A 42 -0.46 4.50 -11.57
CA GLN A 42 -1.72 4.95 -12.17
C GLN A 42 -2.59 3.77 -12.60
N ALA A 43 -2.00 2.69 -13.13
CA ALA A 43 -2.74 1.48 -13.47
C ALA A 43 -3.38 0.84 -12.23
N LEU A 44 -2.67 0.75 -11.11
CA LEU A 44 -3.22 0.24 -9.85
C LEU A 44 -4.36 1.13 -9.34
N LYS A 45 -4.18 2.45 -9.30
CA LYS A 45 -5.25 3.39 -8.92
C LYS A 45 -6.49 3.24 -9.81
N GLY A 46 -6.28 3.19 -11.13
CA GLY A 46 -7.35 3.01 -12.09
C GLY A 46 -8.02 1.63 -12.02
N ALA A 47 -7.29 0.57 -11.64
CA ALA A 47 -7.85 -0.76 -11.46
C ALA A 47 -8.79 -0.82 -10.25
N PHE A 48 -8.34 -0.32 -9.08
CA PHE A 48 -9.18 -0.26 -7.88
C PHE A 48 -10.45 0.54 -8.12
N LYS A 49 -10.33 1.72 -8.74
CA LYS A 49 -11.50 2.55 -9.04
C LYS A 49 -12.48 1.85 -9.97
N ARG A 50 -11.99 1.24 -11.06
CA ARG A 50 -12.86 0.55 -12.03
C ARG A 50 -13.62 -0.62 -11.40
N ILE A 51 -12.93 -1.44 -10.61
CA ILE A 51 -13.56 -2.58 -9.93
C ILE A 51 -14.65 -2.09 -8.96
N ASP A 52 -14.38 -1.02 -8.21
CA ASP A 52 -15.36 -0.44 -7.27
C ASP A 52 -16.57 0.17 -8.01
N ASP A 53 -16.35 0.91 -9.10
CA ASP A 53 -17.43 1.45 -9.93
C ASP A 53 -18.31 0.32 -10.52
N GLU A 54 -17.70 -0.75 -11.04
CA GLU A 54 -18.41 -1.92 -11.57
C GLU A 54 -19.20 -2.65 -10.47
N PHE A 55 -18.59 -2.84 -9.28
CA PHE A 55 -19.25 -3.46 -8.15
C PHE A 55 -20.44 -2.63 -7.65
N LEU A 56 -20.32 -1.30 -7.59
CA LEU A 56 -21.42 -0.42 -7.18
C LEU A 56 -22.61 -0.52 -8.14
N GLY A 57 -22.37 -0.59 -9.45
CA GLY A 57 -23.44 -0.76 -10.43
C GLY A 57 -24.23 -2.06 -10.27
N VAL A 58 -23.56 -3.16 -9.91
CA VAL A 58 -24.18 -4.47 -9.67
C VAL A 58 -24.85 -4.55 -8.29
N SER A 59 -24.16 -4.08 -7.24
CA SER A 59 -24.64 -4.17 -5.86
C SER A 59 -25.90 -3.35 -5.62
N GLU A 60 -26.03 -2.18 -6.24
CA GLU A 60 -27.25 -1.36 -6.17
C GLU A 60 -28.47 -2.08 -6.76
N HIS A 61 -28.32 -2.75 -7.91
CA HIS A 61 -29.41 -3.50 -8.54
C HIS A 61 -29.79 -4.77 -7.78
N LEU A 62 -28.83 -5.40 -7.11
CA LEU A 62 -29.03 -6.67 -6.40
C LEU A 62 -29.27 -6.51 -4.90
N GLY A 63 -29.24 -5.28 -4.36
CA GLY A 63 -29.37 -5.01 -2.93
C GLY A 63 -28.25 -5.61 -2.09
N ILE A 64 -27.06 -5.79 -2.66
CA ILE A 64 -25.90 -6.35 -1.96
C ILE A 64 -25.25 -5.24 -1.11
N THR A 65 -24.98 -5.53 0.15
CA THR A 65 -24.33 -4.60 1.09
C THR A 65 -22.95 -5.05 1.54
N ASP A 66 -22.45 -6.13 0.93
CA ASP A 66 -21.12 -6.65 1.19
C ASP A 66 -20.03 -5.72 0.65
N GLY A 67 -18.83 -5.91 1.18
CA GLY A 67 -17.62 -5.28 0.70
C GLY A 67 -16.43 -6.20 0.92
N THR A 68 -15.28 -5.78 0.40
CA THR A 68 -14.04 -6.53 0.59
C THR A 68 -12.88 -5.60 0.86
N THR A 69 -11.82 -6.16 1.44
CA THR A 69 -10.50 -5.53 1.45
C THR A 69 -9.73 -5.96 0.21
N ALA A 70 -8.71 -5.21 -0.17
CA ALA A 70 -7.86 -5.56 -1.29
C ALA A 70 -6.42 -5.14 -1.01
N LEU A 71 -5.50 -6.10 -1.16
CA LEU A 71 -4.08 -5.88 -1.11
C LEU A 71 -3.42 -6.50 -2.34
N VAL A 72 -2.69 -5.69 -3.09
CA VAL A 72 -2.03 -6.09 -4.34
C VAL A 72 -0.55 -5.81 -4.24
N SER A 73 0.26 -6.80 -4.61
CA SER A 73 1.70 -6.71 -4.70
C SER A 73 2.16 -7.01 -6.12
N VAL A 74 2.89 -6.09 -6.75
CA VAL A 74 3.39 -6.23 -8.13
C VAL A 74 4.90 -6.13 -8.15
N VAL A 75 5.57 -7.11 -8.76
CA VAL A 75 6.99 -7.03 -9.07
C VAL A 75 7.16 -6.72 -10.55
N HIS A 76 7.75 -5.57 -10.88
CA HIS A 76 7.96 -5.16 -12.25
C HIS A 76 9.29 -4.41 -12.41
N ARG A 77 10.17 -4.91 -13.31
CA ARG A 77 11.47 -4.28 -13.65
C ARG A 77 12.32 -3.93 -12.41
N GLY A 78 12.42 -4.85 -11.45
CA GLY A 78 13.20 -4.65 -10.22
C GLY A 78 12.52 -3.80 -9.16
N TRP A 79 11.27 -3.38 -9.37
CA TRP A 79 10.47 -2.65 -8.40
C TRP A 79 9.39 -3.55 -7.80
N LEU A 80 9.20 -3.45 -6.48
CA LEU A 80 8.05 -4.01 -5.77
C LEU A 80 7.07 -2.89 -5.46
N TYR A 81 5.83 -2.98 -5.94
CA TYR A 81 4.73 -2.06 -5.65
C TYR A 81 3.74 -2.75 -4.74
N VAL A 82 3.26 -2.06 -3.72
CA VAL A 82 2.14 -2.51 -2.88
C VAL A 82 1.02 -1.49 -2.99
N ALA A 83 -0.22 -1.95 -3.08
CA ALA A 83 -1.43 -1.14 -3.00
C ALA A 83 -2.38 -1.81 -2.00
N ASN A 84 -2.87 -1.06 -1.02
CA ASN A 84 -3.78 -1.55 0.03
C ASN A 84 -5.06 -0.72 0.06
N VAL A 85 -6.20 -1.37 0.26
CA VAL A 85 -7.49 -0.79 0.63
C VAL A 85 -8.14 -1.71 1.65
N GLY A 86 -8.23 -1.25 2.90
CA GLY A 86 -8.82 -1.98 4.01
C GLY A 86 -7.76 -2.36 5.05
N ASP A 87 -8.01 -3.41 5.80
CA ASP A 87 -7.17 -3.84 6.92
C ASP A 87 -6.35 -5.10 6.66
N SER A 88 -6.21 -5.49 5.40
CA SER A 88 -5.14 -6.40 4.96
C SER A 88 -3.75 -5.75 5.14
N ARG A 89 -2.70 -6.56 5.26
CA ARG A 89 -1.34 -6.08 5.53
C ARG A 89 -0.25 -6.81 4.74
N ALA A 90 0.66 -6.05 4.14
CA ALA A 90 1.87 -6.55 3.49
C ALA A 90 3.11 -6.32 4.37
N ILE A 91 3.90 -7.38 4.54
CA ILE A 91 5.18 -7.35 5.25
C ILE A 91 6.22 -8.04 4.38
N LEU A 92 7.34 -7.37 4.11
CA LEU A 92 8.51 -7.96 3.45
C LEU A 92 9.47 -8.49 4.49
N VAL A 93 9.84 -9.77 4.38
CA VAL A 93 10.90 -10.37 5.21
C VAL A 93 12.16 -10.51 4.37
N ARG A 94 13.23 -9.84 4.77
CA ARG A 94 14.54 -9.95 4.11
C ARG A 94 15.31 -11.15 4.62
N ARG A 95 16.27 -11.61 3.80
CA ARG A 95 17.31 -12.54 4.25
C ARG A 95 17.98 -11.95 5.49
N GLY A 96 18.06 -12.74 6.58
CA GLY A 96 18.49 -12.26 7.89
C GLY A 96 17.35 -11.95 8.87
N GLY A 97 16.08 -12.13 8.47
CA GLY A 97 14.94 -12.09 9.38
C GLY A 97 14.35 -10.70 9.64
N GLN A 98 14.86 -9.64 8.99
CA GLN A 98 14.31 -8.30 9.13
C GLN A 98 12.94 -8.20 8.45
N ALA A 99 11.90 -7.91 9.23
CA ALA A 99 10.54 -7.63 8.77
C ALA A 99 10.35 -6.13 8.49
N ILE A 100 9.80 -5.80 7.33
CA ILE A 100 9.59 -4.42 6.87
C ILE A 100 8.13 -4.26 6.44
N PRO A 101 7.34 -3.41 7.13
CA PRO A 101 5.95 -3.16 6.75
C PRO A 101 5.89 -2.41 5.42
N LEU A 102 5.11 -2.93 4.47
CA LEU A 102 4.93 -2.35 3.14
C LEU A 102 3.59 -1.61 2.99
N SER A 103 2.63 -1.86 3.86
CA SER A 103 1.34 -1.15 3.93
C SER A 103 0.98 -0.83 5.37
N HIS A 104 0.06 0.11 5.57
CA HIS A 104 -0.63 0.32 6.84
C HIS A 104 -2.13 0.06 6.67
N ASP A 105 -2.72 -0.60 7.66
CA ASP A 105 -4.15 -0.90 7.69
C ASP A 105 -4.98 0.39 7.69
N HIS A 106 -6.11 0.40 7.03
CA HIS A 106 -7.08 1.49 7.10
C HIS A 106 -8.06 1.22 8.23
N LYS A 107 -7.66 1.59 9.45
CA LYS A 107 -8.50 1.51 10.63
C LYS A 107 -9.11 2.88 10.94
N PRO A 108 -10.41 2.96 11.30
CA PRO A 108 -11.05 4.21 11.74
C PRO A 108 -10.38 4.88 12.94
N SER A 109 -9.57 4.14 13.72
CA SER A 109 -8.80 4.67 14.84
C SER A 109 -7.52 5.40 14.44
N ARG A 110 -7.07 5.27 13.18
CA ARG A 110 -5.91 6.05 12.71
C ARG A 110 -6.27 7.53 12.65
N PRO A 111 -5.39 8.45 13.10
CA PRO A 111 -5.72 9.87 13.13
C PRO A 111 -6.12 10.47 11.78
N ASP A 112 -5.43 10.09 10.70
CA ASP A 112 -5.72 10.54 9.34
C ASP A 112 -7.07 10.01 8.84
N GLU A 113 -7.36 8.73 9.05
CA GLU A 113 -8.62 8.12 8.65
C GLU A 113 -9.80 8.62 9.50
N HIS A 114 -9.61 8.79 10.80
CA HIS A 114 -10.58 9.40 11.69
C HIS A 114 -10.94 10.81 11.24
N GLN A 115 -9.94 11.64 10.93
CA GLN A 115 -10.16 12.99 10.40
C GLN A 115 -10.89 12.96 9.05
N ARG A 116 -10.55 12.04 8.15
CA ARG A 116 -11.25 11.87 6.88
C ARG A 116 -12.72 11.52 7.08
N ILE A 117 -13.03 10.58 7.96
CA ILE A 117 -14.41 10.16 8.26
C ILE A 117 -15.20 11.31 8.87
N THR A 118 -14.67 11.94 9.92
CA THR A 118 -15.36 13.03 10.64
C THR A 118 -15.48 14.31 9.83
N GLY A 119 -14.47 14.64 9.01
CA GLY A 119 -14.50 15.78 8.08
C GLY A 119 -15.56 15.66 6.99
N LEU A 120 -16.03 14.45 6.69
CA LEU A 120 -17.14 14.18 5.77
C LEU A 120 -18.49 14.04 6.48
N GLY A 121 -18.58 14.38 7.77
CA GLY A 121 -19.79 14.29 8.58
C GLY A 121 -20.08 12.91 9.17
N GLY A 122 -19.17 11.94 8.99
CA GLY A 122 -19.26 10.60 9.58
C GLY A 122 -18.91 10.59 11.08
N ARG A 123 -19.12 9.44 11.72
CA ARG A 123 -18.74 9.20 13.12
C ARG A 123 -18.02 7.87 13.26
N VAL A 124 -16.99 7.84 14.10
CA VAL A 124 -16.30 6.60 14.49
C VAL A 124 -16.86 6.16 15.85
N VAL A 125 -17.43 4.96 15.90
CA VAL A 125 -17.97 4.35 17.12
C VAL A 125 -17.23 3.04 17.40
N PHE A 126 -16.84 2.85 18.66
CA PHE A 126 -16.23 1.62 19.12
C PHE A 126 -17.29 0.81 19.85
N TRP A 127 -17.64 -0.36 19.32
CA TRP A 127 -18.50 -1.32 20.00
C TRP A 127 -17.64 -2.25 20.85
N SER A 128 -17.96 -2.33 22.14
CA SER A 128 -17.40 -3.26 23.13
C SER A 128 -18.46 -4.23 23.60
#